data_AF-A0A8T4MBZ8-F1
#
_entry.id   AF-A0A8T4MBZ8-F1
#
_cell.length_a   1.000
_cell.length_b   1.000
_cell.length_c   1.000
_cell.angle_alpha   90.00
_cell.angle_beta   90.00
_cell.angle_gamma   90.00
#
_symmetry.space_group_name_H-M   'P 1'
#
loop_
_entity.id
_entity.type
_entity.pdbx_description
1 polymer ?
#
loop_
_entity_poly.entity_id
_entity_poly.type
_entity_poly.pdbx_seq_one_letter_code
_entity_poly.pdbx_strand_id
1 'polypeptide(L)'
;MANIKFSRKTFEKEIGKLDEKMQNKIAMFGTPLESFDDNEIELEIFPNRPDLLSYQGFKRGFLGFLGKKTGLKTYKLNKPQKDYKVKIDSSLKEIRPFTTCAIIQGLKLDDDKIKELIDIQEKLHLTVGRKRKKLAIGIYPLEKIKLPITFRALEPDKIKFIPLESDREMSGLQILQKHPTGKNYAHLLAGKQKFPIFIDADKNILSMPPIINSQLTGKITYETKDVFIECSGFDFEILKKCLNILVTTMADMGGQIYQMELDYNGKKQITPDLTP
;
A
#
# COMPACT_ATOMS: atom_id res chain seq x y z
N MET A 1 -5.73 -3.86 -18.38
CA MET A 1 -6.73 -3.54 -17.34
C MET A 1 -6.42 -4.39 -16.13
N ALA A 2 -7.03 -4.14 -14.97
CA ALA A 2 -6.73 -4.90 -13.75
C ALA A 2 -8.04 -5.46 -13.20
N ASN A 3 -8.02 -6.72 -12.76
CA ASN A 3 -9.21 -7.37 -12.24
C ASN A 3 -9.20 -7.35 -10.71
N ILE A 4 -10.39 -7.25 -10.12
CA ILE A 4 -10.59 -7.49 -8.70
C ILE A 4 -11.48 -8.71 -8.50
N LYS A 5 -11.15 -9.50 -7.48
CA LYS A 5 -11.84 -10.73 -7.11
C LYS A 5 -12.28 -10.63 -5.67
N PHE A 6 -13.54 -10.96 -5.38
CA PHE A 6 -14.07 -10.93 -4.03
C PHE A 6 -15.27 -11.87 -3.88
N SER A 7 -15.61 -12.21 -2.64
CA SER A 7 -16.69 -13.14 -2.33
C SER A 7 -18.05 -12.63 -2.80
N ARG A 8 -18.75 -13.46 -3.59
CA ARG A 8 -20.14 -13.23 -3.98
C ARG A 8 -21.04 -13.10 -2.77
N LYS A 9 -20.88 -13.97 -1.78
CA LYS A 9 -21.65 -13.93 -0.53
C LYS A 9 -21.51 -12.58 0.19
N THR A 10 -20.30 -12.04 0.26
CA THR A 10 -20.04 -10.72 0.86
C THR A 10 -20.69 -9.61 0.04
N PHE A 11 -20.55 -9.64 -1.29
CA PHE A 11 -21.21 -8.68 -2.19
C PHE A 11 -22.73 -8.70 -2.02
N GLU A 12 -23.35 -9.88 -2.05
CA GLU A 12 -24.81 -10.01 -1.95
C GLU A 12 -25.34 -9.57 -0.59
N LYS A 13 -24.57 -9.80 0.48
CA LYS A 13 -24.88 -9.33 1.83
C LYS A 13 -24.81 -7.81 1.97
N GLU A 14 -23.78 -7.18 1.41
CA GLU A 14 -23.50 -5.75 1.65
C GLU A 14 -24.09 -4.81 0.59
N ILE A 15 -24.27 -5.29 -0.65
CA ILE A 15 -24.69 -4.49 -1.80
C ILE A 15 -26.05 -4.94 -2.32
N GLY A 16 -26.23 -6.24 -2.57
CA GLY A 16 -27.48 -6.85 -3.02
C GLY A 16 -27.27 -8.03 -3.96
N LYS A 17 -28.31 -8.82 -4.20
CA LYS A 17 -28.26 -10.05 -5.01
C LYS A 17 -27.70 -9.79 -6.41
N LEU A 18 -26.84 -10.70 -6.91
CA LEU A 18 -26.27 -10.62 -8.25
C LEU A 18 -27.24 -11.22 -9.28
N ASP A 19 -28.38 -10.55 -9.51
CA ASP A 19 -29.33 -10.86 -10.59
C ASP A 19 -28.97 -10.12 -11.89
N GLU A 20 -29.68 -10.40 -13.00
CA GLU A 20 -29.43 -9.75 -14.30
C GLU A 20 -29.50 -8.21 -14.22
N LYS A 21 -30.39 -7.68 -13.38
CA LYS A 21 -30.51 -6.23 -13.16
C LYS A 21 -29.27 -5.67 -12.48
N MET A 22 -28.71 -6.38 -11.50
CA MET A 22 -27.47 -5.99 -10.84
C MET A 22 -26.28 -6.07 -11.80
N GLN A 23 -26.19 -7.11 -12.62
CA GLN A 23 -25.15 -7.25 -13.64
C GLN A 23 -25.16 -6.07 -14.62
N ASN A 24 -26.35 -5.68 -15.10
CA ASN A 24 -26.51 -4.50 -15.97
C ASN A 24 -26.06 -3.20 -15.29
N LYS A 25 -26.35 -3.03 -13.99
CA LYS A 25 -25.89 -1.85 -13.23
C LYS A 25 -24.38 -1.83 -13.03
N ILE A 26 -23.76 -2.99 -12.80
CA ILE A 26 -22.30 -3.13 -12.69
C ILE A 26 -21.64 -2.71 -14.03
N ALA A 27 -22.18 -3.17 -15.16
CA ALA A 27 -21.70 -2.76 -16.47
C ALA A 27 -21.86 -1.24 -16.72
N MET A 28 -23.03 -0.67 -16.38
CA MET A 28 -23.27 0.78 -16.48
C MET A 28 -22.35 1.62 -15.58
N PHE A 29 -21.89 1.08 -14.46
CA PHE A 29 -20.92 1.73 -13.59
C PHE A 29 -19.50 1.79 -14.21
N GLY A 30 -19.27 1.05 -15.29
CA GLY A 30 -17.99 0.99 -15.97
C GLY A 30 -17.01 0.01 -15.32
N THR A 31 -17.51 -1.06 -14.72
CA THR A 31 -16.67 -2.16 -14.19
C THR A 31 -17.30 -3.50 -14.60
N PRO A 32 -17.24 -3.88 -15.89
CA PRO A 32 -17.95 -5.06 -16.36
C PRO A 32 -17.52 -6.33 -15.60
N LEU A 33 -18.45 -7.27 -15.48
CA LEU A 33 -18.16 -8.61 -14.95
C LEU A 33 -17.30 -9.36 -15.95
N GLU A 34 -16.14 -9.84 -15.51
CA GLU A 34 -15.28 -10.72 -16.29
C GLU A 34 -15.73 -12.18 -16.12
N SER A 35 -15.97 -12.58 -14.86
CA SER A 35 -16.48 -13.91 -14.51
C SER A 35 -17.18 -13.85 -13.14
N PHE A 36 -18.06 -14.82 -12.87
CA PHE A 36 -18.59 -15.05 -11.52
C PHE A 36 -19.09 -16.49 -11.39
N ASP A 37 -19.03 -17.03 -10.19
CA ASP A 37 -19.63 -18.31 -9.82
C ASP A 37 -20.43 -18.18 -8.51
N ASP A 38 -20.67 -19.29 -7.82
CA ASP A 38 -21.41 -19.27 -6.54
C ASP A 38 -20.59 -18.68 -5.38
N ASN A 39 -19.26 -18.61 -5.52
CA ASN A 39 -18.32 -18.20 -4.48
C ASN A 39 -17.68 -16.83 -4.75
N GLU A 40 -17.26 -16.56 -5.98
CA GLU A 40 -16.41 -15.42 -6.37
C GLU A 40 -17.06 -14.58 -7.48
N ILE A 41 -16.81 -13.26 -7.43
CA ILE A 41 -17.09 -12.30 -8.49
C ILE A 41 -15.76 -11.72 -8.96
N GLU A 42 -15.55 -11.67 -10.27
CA GLU A 42 -14.44 -10.99 -10.92
C GLU A 42 -14.93 -9.80 -11.74
N LEU A 43 -14.40 -8.61 -11.42
CA LEU A 43 -14.68 -7.37 -12.15
C LEU A 43 -13.44 -6.85 -12.84
N GLU A 44 -13.60 -6.38 -14.07
CA GLU A 44 -12.57 -5.62 -14.76
C GLU A 44 -12.63 -4.14 -14.36
N ILE A 45 -11.49 -3.59 -13.94
CA ILE A 45 -11.35 -2.19 -13.52
C ILE A 45 -10.54 -1.40 -14.54
N PHE A 46 -11.12 -0.29 -15.02
CA PHE A 46 -10.43 0.61 -15.95
C PHE A 46 -9.28 1.38 -15.27
N PRO A 47 -8.18 1.65 -16.01
CA PRO A 47 -6.97 2.24 -15.42
C PRO A 47 -7.14 3.65 -14.84
N ASN A 48 -8.18 4.38 -15.23
CA ASN A 48 -8.48 5.73 -14.75
C ASN A 48 -9.14 5.77 -13.37
N ARG A 49 -9.53 4.61 -12.81
CA ARG A 49 -10.18 4.48 -11.50
C ARG A 49 -9.42 3.54 -10.54
N PRO A 50 -8.16 3.85 -10.20
CA PRO A 50 -7.36 3.01 -9.29
C PRO A 50 -7.97 2.92 -7.88
N ASP A 51 -8.86 3.83 -7.51
CA ASP A 51 -9.65 3.77 -6.27
C ASP A 51 -10.62 2.58 -6.22
N LEU A 52 -10.94 1.96 -7.36
CA LEU A 52 -11.79 0.77 -7.45
C LEU A 52 -11.01 -0.56 -7.39
N LEU A 53 -9.67 -0.54 -7.21
CA LEU A 53 -8.83 -1.74 -7.20
C LEU A 53 -8.93 -2.59 -5.91
N SER A 54 -9.90 -2.31 -5.05
CA SER A 54 -10.25 -3.08 -3.85
C SER A 54 -11.76 -3.24 -3.77
N TYR A 55 -12.23 -4.27 -3.07
CA TYR A 55 -13.65 -4.46 -2.82
C TYR A 55 -14.23 -3.28 -2.01
N GLN A 56 -13.52 -2.75 -1.01
CA GLN A 56 -13.99 -1.55 -0.28
C GLN A 56 -14.13 -0.33 -1.19
N GLY A 57 -13.15 -0.09 -2.06
CA GLY A 57 -13.17 1.00 -3.02
C GLY A 57 -14.32 0.87 -4.02
N PHE A 58 -14.49 -0.33 -4.60
CA PHE A 58 -15.61 -0.67 -5.46
C PHE A 58 -16.96 -0.48 -4.75
N LYS A 59 -17.15 -1.09 -3.57
CA LYS A 59 -18.37 -0.95 -2.76
C LYS A 59 -18.70 0.50 -2.49
N ARG A 60 -17.73 1.31 -2.08
CA ARG A 60 -17.92 2.74 -1.80
C ARG A 60 -18.44 3.49 -3.02
N GLY A 61 -17.79 3.33 -4.17
CA GLY A 61 -18.22 3.97 -5.42
C GLY A 61 -19.57 3.47 -5.91
N PHE A 62 -19.77 2.15 -5.89
CA PHE A 62 -20.95 1.50 -6.43
C PHE A 62 -22.20 1.76 -5.59
N LEU A 63 -22.10 1.79 -4.25
CA LEU A 63 -23.23 2.20 -3.39
C LEU A 63 -23.66 3.65 -3.63
N GLY A 64 -22.72 4.53 -3.99
CA GLY A 64 -23.02 5.89 -4.42
C GLY A 64 -23.77 5.92 -5.75
N PHE A 65 -23.30 5.15 -6.73
CA PHE A 65 -23.97 4.99 -8.03
C PHE A 65 -25.40 4.41 -7.90
N LEU A 66 -25.61 3.47 -6.99
CA LEU A 66 -26.93 2.91 -6.69
C LEU A 66 -27.86 3.87 -5.94
N GLY A 67 -27.41 5.07 -5.57
CA GLY A 67 -28.18 6.02 -4.78
C GLY A 67 -28.35 5.63 -3.30
N LYS A 68 -27.63 4.61 -2.81
CA LYS A 68 -27.76 4.10 -1.43
C LYS A 68 -26.91 4.88 -0.42
N LYS A 69 -25.73 5.34 -0.84
CA LYS A 69 -24.81 6.15 -0.01
C LYS A 69 -24.23 7.26 -0.86
N THR A 70 -24.99 8.33 -1.02
CA THR A 70 -24.65 9.48 -1.85
C THR A 70 -23.86 10.53 -1.05
N GLY A 71 -23.30 11.50 -1.77
CA GLY A 71 -22.50 12.58 -1.19
C GLY A 71 -21.01 12.23 -1.02
N LEU A 72 -20.23 13.25 -0.68
CA LEU A 72 -18.79 13.10 -0.44
C LEU A 72 -18.56 12.39 0.90
N LYS A 73 -17.94 11.21 0.87
CA LYS A 73 -17.55 10.52 2.10
C LYS A 73 -16.37 11.23 2.75
N THR A 74 -16.57 11.71 3.98
CA THR A 74 -15.53 12.38 4.78
C THR A 74 -14.78 11.38 5.65
N TYR A 75 -13.46 11.52 5.71
CA TYR A 75 -12.59 10.69 6.55
C TYR A 75 -11.95 11.55 7.64
N LYS A 76 -12.01 11.09 8.89
CA LYS A 76 -11.33 11.75 10.00
C LYS A 76 -9.82 11.50 9.91
N LEU A 77 -9.03 12.57 9.87
CA LEU A 77 -7.58 12.52 9.99
C LEU A 77 -7.17 12.89 11.41
N ASN A 78 -6.57 11.95 12.13
CA ASN A 78 -5.95 12.23 13.41
C ASN A 78 -4.55 12.83 13.17
N LYS A 79 -4.19 13.86 13.95
CA LYS A 79 -2.88 14.51 13.84
C LYS A 79 -1.73 13.55 14.22
N PRO A 80 -0.50 13.81 13.75
CA PRO A 80 0.65 13.00 14.15
C PRO A 80 0.86 13.03 15.67
N GLN A 81 1.10 11.86 16.26
CA GLN A 81 1.55 11.76 17.64
C GLN A 81 3.05 12.11 17.76
N LYS A 82 3.59 12.15 18.98
CA LYS A 82 4.97 12.61 19.27
C LYS A 82 6.03 11.98 18.36
N ASP A 83 5.97 10.65 18.19
CA ASP A 83 6.96 9.88 17.44
C ASP A 83 6.50 9.52 16.02
N TYR A 84 5.33 10.01 15.57
CA TYR A 84 4.77 9.73 14.24
C TYR A 84 5.48 10.58 13.19
N LYS A 85 6.76 10.27 13.00
CA LYS A 85 7.69 11.01 12.17
C LYS A 85 8.49 10.08 11.28
N VAL A 86 8.73 10.52 10.05
CA VAL A 86 9.69 9.91 9.14
C VAL A 86 10.77 10.93 8.82
N LYS A 87 12.02 10.60 9.12
CA LYS A 87 13.18 11.40 8.73
C LYS A 87 13.64 10.96 7.34
N ILE A 88 13.74 11.89 6.39
CA ILE A 88 14.16 11.61 5.02
C ILE A 88 15.54 12.20 4.79
N ASP A 89 16.50 11.33 4.50
CA ASP A 89 17.90 11.69 4.29
C ASP A 89 18.14 12.21 2.86
N SER A 90 18.99 13.24 2.73
CA SER A 90 19.37 13.80 1.43
C SER A 90 20.05 12.83 0.47
N SER A 91 20.59 11.71 0.96
CA SER A 91 21.15 10.61 0.15
C SER A 91 20.15 10.02 -0.84
N LEU A 92 18.86 10.26 -0.67
CA LEU A 92 17.80 9.74 -1.52
C LEU A 92 17.53 10.58 -2.79
N LYS A 93 18.04 11.82 -2.87
CA LYS A 93 17.68 12.81 -3.91
C LYS A 93 17.75 12.26 -5.35
N GLU A 94 18.79 11.48 -5.66
CA GLU A 94 19.04 10.95 -7.02
C GLU A 94 18.62 9.48 -7.21
N ILE A 95 18.05 8.87 -6.16
CA ILE A 95 17.74 7.43 -6.11
C ILE A 95 16.23 7.23 -5.98
N ARG A 96 15.61 7.80 -4.96
CA ARG A 96 14.18 7.68 -4.67
C ARG A 96 13.76 8.82 -3.72
N PRO A 97 13.61 10.05 -4.24
CA PRO A 97 13.63 11.28 -3.44
C PRO A 97 12.44 11.46 -2.51
N PHE A 98 11.30 10.81 -2.78
CA PHE A 98 10.05 11.10 -2.09
C PHE A 98 9.46 9.86 -1.42
N THR A 99 8.78 10.09 -0.31
CA THR A 99 7.85 9.14 0.30
C THR A 99 6.64 9.88 0.86
N THR A 100 5.55 9.14 1.01
CA THR A 100 4.36 9.53 1.75
C THR A 100 4.03 8.41 2.72
N CYS A 101 3.64 8.75 3.95
CA CYS A 101 3.42 7.75 4.98
C CYS A 101 2.14 8.02 5.78
N ALA A 102 1.59 6.97 6.36
CA ALA A 102 0.47 7.04 7.28
C ALA A 102 0.57 5.92 8.32
N ILE A 103 -0.14 6.09 9.43
CA ILE A 103 -0.44 4.99 10.35
C ILE A 103 -1.94 4.74 10.33
N ILE A 104 -2.34 3.47 10.26
CA ILE A 104 -3.73 3.06 10.47
C ILE A 104 -3.79 2.24 11.74
N GLN A 105 -4.68 2.61 12.67
CA GLN A 105 -4.86 1.88 13.93
C GLN A 105 -6.23 1.21 14.03
N GLY A 106 -6.30 0.13 14.81
CA GLY A 106 -7.55 -0.54 15.17
C GLY A 106 -8.19 -1.34 14.05
N LEU A 107 -7.39 -1.83 13.09
CA LEU A 107 -7.85 -2.78 12.08
C LEU A 107 -8.25 -4.10 12.75
N LYS A 108 -9.30 -4.71 12.20
CA LYS A 108 -9.72 -6.08 12.51
C LYS A 108 -9.50 -6.91 11.26
N LEU A 109 -8.30 -7.46 11.12
CA LEU A 109 -7.89 -8.23 9.96
C LEU A 109 -8.36 -9.68 10.08
N ASP A 110 -8.85 -10.18 8.95
CA ASP A 110 -9.13 -11.58 8.68
C ASP A 110 -8.41 -11.94 7.36
N ASP A 111 -8.41 -13.21 6.97
CA ASP A 111 -7.67 -13.66 5.78
C ASP A 111 -8.15 -12.97 4.50
N ASP A 112 -9.45 -12.69 4.39
CA ASP A 112 -10.05 -11.99 3.25
C ASP A 112 -9.55 -10.53 3.16
N LYS A 113 -9.51 -9.80 4.28
CA LYS A 113 -8.99 -8.43 4.31
C LYS A 113 -7.49 -8.39 4.09
N ILE A 114 -6.73 -9.34 4.64
CA ILE A 114 -5.28 -9.42 4.38
C ILE A 114 -5.03 -9.64 2.89
N LYS A 115 -5.76 -10.58 2.28
CA LYS A 115 -5.72 -10.81 0.84
C LYS A 115 -6.11 -9.54 0.07
N GLU A 116 -7.18 -8.85 0.46
CA GLU A 116 -7.61 -7.60 -0.17
C GLU A 116 -6.53 -6.51 -0.10
N LEU A 117 -5.81 -6.38 1.02
CA LEU A 117 -4.72 -5.42 1.21
C LEU A 117 -3.48 -5.74 0.35
N ILE A 118 -3.13 -7.02 0.25
CA ILE A 118 -2.04 -7.49 -0.62
C ILE A 118 -2.42 -7.26 -2.08
N ASP A 119 -3.64 -7.65 -2.48
CA ASP A 119 -4.17 -7.49 -3.83
C ASP A 119 -4.13 -6.03 -4.31
N ILE A 120 -4.64 -5.09 -3.51
CA ILE A 120 -4.63 -3.67 -3.89
C ILE A 120 -3.19 -3.13 -3.97
N GLN A 121 -2.31 -3.56 -3.06
CA GLN A 121 -0.89 -3.18 -3.10
C GLN A 121 -0.25 -3.64 -4.42
N GLU A 122 -0.43 -4.90 -4.79
CA GLU A 122 0.12 -5.47 -6.03
C GLU A 122 -0.47 -4.82 -7.28
N LYS A 123 -1.79 -4.61 -7.32
CA LYS A 123 -2.46 -3.96 -8.45
C LYS A 123 -1.98 -2.53 -8.62
N LEU A 124 -1.80 -1.76 -7.53
CA LEU A 124 -1.23 -0.41 -7.58
C LEU A 124 0.24 -0.42 -8.02
N HIS A 125 1.06 -1.39 -7.58
CA HIS A 125 2.44 -1.57 -8.05
C HIS A 125 2.50 -1.83 -9.55
N LEU A 126 1.63 -2.71 -10.07
CA LEU A 126 1.60 -3.10 -11.47
C LEU A 126 1.10 -1.97 -12.37
N THR A 127 0.01 -1.31 -11.97
CA THR A 127 -0.68 -0.28 -12.77
C THR A 127 -0.05 1.11 -12.58
N VAL A 128 -0.49 1.86 -11.57
CA VAL A 128 -0.04 3.23 -11.27
C VAL A 128 1.48 3.28 -11.08
N GLY A 129 2.04 2.27 -10.42
CA GLY A 129 3.46 2.15 -10.14
C GLY A 129 4.31 1.68 -11.30
N ARG A 130 3.72 1.26 -12.43
CA ARG A 130 4.43 0.71 -13.61
C ARG A 130 5.46 -0.35 -13.22
N LYS A 131 5.00 -1.44 -12.61
CA LYS A 131 5.83 -2.51 -12.04
C LYS A 131 6.86 -1.95 -11.05
N ARG A 132 6.38 -1.16 -10.09
CA ARG A 132 7.15 -0.49 -9.02
C ARG A 132 8.16 0.61 -9.43
N LYS A 133 8.33 0.84 -10.74
CA LYS A 133 9.25 1.85 -11.26
C LYS A 133 8.92 3.27 -10.78
N LYS A 134 7.63 3.64 -10.77
CA LYS A 134 7.17 4.98 -10.36
C LYS A 134 6.97 5.10 -8.84
N LEU A 135 6.39 4.07 -8.22
CA LEU A 135 6.12 4.02 -6.79
C LEU A 135 6.25 2.60 -6.25
N ALA A 136 6.53 2.45 -4.97
CA ALA A 136 6.51 1.20 -4.25
C ALA A 136 5.84 1.47 -2.91
N ILE A 137 5.11 0.47 -2.44
CA ILE A 137 4.27 0.55 -1.26
C ILE A 137 4.76 -0.52 -0.31
N GLY A 138 4.93 -0.15 0.94
CA GLY A 138 5.16 -1.06 2.05
C GLY A 138 4.03 -0.93 3.07
N ILE A 139 3.59 -2.07 3.62
CA ILE A 139 2.64 -2.14 4.72
C ILE A 139 3.29 -3.00 5.80
N TYR A 140 3.49 -2.44 6.99
CA TYR A 140 4.26 -3.03 8.08
C TYR A 140 3.39 -3.09 9.33
N PRO A 141 3.34 -4.22 10.07
CA PRO A 141 2.76 -4.25 11.41
C PRO A 141 3.46 -3.23 12.30
N LEU A 142 2.69 -2.30 12.87
CA LEU A 142 3.24 -1.25 13.72
C LEU A 142 3.83 -1.85 15.00
N GLU A 143 3.29 -2.98 15.46
CA GLU A 143 3.72 -3.70 16.66
C GLU A 143 5.13 -4.29 16.53
N LYS A 144 5.65 -4.42 15.30
CA LYS A 144 6.97 -5.00 15.01
C LYS A 144 8.03 -3.97 14.67
N ILE A 145 7.72 -2.68 14.74
CA ILE A 145 8.63 -1.60 14.37
C ILE A 145 8.66 -0.53 15.45
N LYS A 146 9.76 0.22 15.54
CA LYS A 146 9.89 1.31 16.49
C LYS A 146 10.00 2.68 15.83
N LEU A 147 9.08 3.57 16.17
CA LEU A 147 9.11 4.95 15.69
C LEU A 147 10.18 5.79 16.43
N PRO A 148 10.73 6.87 15.84
CA PRO A 148 10.47 7.35 14.48
C PRO A 148 11.21 6.53 13.41
N ILE A 149 10.67 6.55 12.18
CA ILE A 149 11.27 5.86 11.03
C ILE A 149 12.28 6.77 10.33
N THR A 150 13.33 6.18 9.75
CA THR A 150 14.28 6.85 8.88
C THR A 150 14.26 6.24 7.48
N PHE A 151 14.09 7.08 6.46
CA PHE A 151 14.24 6.72 5.06
C PHE A 151 15.57 7.28 4.54
N ARG A 152 16.50 6.42 4.14
CA ARG A 152 17.85 6.81 3.69
C ARG A 152 18.40 5.86 2.64
N ALA A 153 19.47 6.23 1.96
CA ALA A 153 20.21 5.33 1.07
C ALA A 153 21.56 4.92 1.66
N LEU A 154 21.88 3.63 1.61
CA LEU A 154 23.16 3.07 2.06
C LEU A 154 23.86 2.30 0.94
N GLU A 155 25.18 2.14 1.05
CA GLU A 155 25.92 1.24 0.18
C GLU A 155 25.40 -0.22 0.35
N PRO A 156 25.29 -1.03 -0.73
CA PRO A 156 24.62 -2.33 -0.67
C PRO A 156 25.23 -3.35 0.29
N ASP A 157 26.52 -3.25 0.57
CA ASP A 157 27.29 -4.07 1.51
C ASP A 157 26.93 -3.78 2.98
N LYS A 158 26.46 -2.55 3.26
CA LYS A 158 26.01 -2.11 4.59
C LYS A 158 24.55 -2.41 4.86
N ILE A 159 23.80 -2.85 3.85
CA ILE A 159 22.40 -3.27 3.99
C ILE A 159 22.42 -4.76 4.27
N LYS A 160 22.02 -5.19 5.47
CA LYS A 160 21.88 -6.60 5.84
C LYS A 160 20.59 -6.81 6.62
N PHE A 161 19.75 -7.73 6.14
CA PHE A 161 18.53 -8.15 6.81
C PHE A 161 18.02 -9.46 6.20
N ILE A 162 17.04 -10.09 6.85
CA ILE A 162 16.36 -11.28 6.31
C ILE A 162 15.21 -10.80 5.40
N PRO A 163 15.30 -10.99 4.07
CA PRO A 163 14.22 -10.59 3.16
C PRO A 163 12.99 -11.50 3.33
N LEU A 164 11.81 -10.97 3.03
CA LEU A 164 10.54 -11.71 3.07
C LEU A 164 10.65 -13.03 2.29
N GLU A 165 10.10 -14.11 2.84
CA GLU A 165 10.19 -15.48 2.28
C GLU A 165 11.60 -16.08 2.27
N SER A 166 12.49 -15.56 3.12
CA SER A 166 13.81 -16.15 3.37
C SER A 166 14.03 -16.45 4.85
N ASP A 167 14.93 -17.40 5.11
CA ASP A 167 15.39 -17.86 6.43
C ASP A 167 16.80 -17.33 6.78
N ARG A 168 17.46 -16.62 5.85
CA ARG A 168 18.86 -16.19 5.99
C ARG A 168 19.02 -14.71 5.77
N GLU A 169 19.93 -14.11 6.54
CA GLU A 169 20.36 -12.74 6.31
C GLU A 169 21.09 -12.62 4.97
N MET A 170 20.75 -11.57 4.22
CA MET A 170 21.38 -11.26 2.94
C MET A 170 21.78 -9.80 2.88
N SER A 171 22.89 -9.51 2.20
CA SER A 171 23.24 -8.14 1.86
C SER A 171 22.33 -7.57 0.78
N GLY A 172 22.26 -6.24 0.63
CA GLY A 172 21.50 -5.60 -0.45
C GLY A 172 21.90 -6.13 -1.84
N LEU A 173 23.20 -6.36 -2.06
CA LEU A 173 23.72 -6.94 -3.31
C LEU A 173 23.28 -8.40 -3.49
N GLN A 174 23.35 -9.21 -2.42
CA GLN A 174 22.91 -10.61 -2.45
C GLN A 174 21.42 -10.73 -2.70
N ILE A 175 20.60 -9.84 -2.14
CA ILE A 175 19.16 -9.80 -2.40
C ILE A 175 18.92 -9.64 -3.90
N LEU A 176 19.54 -8.64 -4.55
CA LEU A 176 19.37 -8.42 -5.99
C LEU A 176 19.83 -9.61 -6.86
N GLN A 177 20.89 -10.30 -6.44
CA GLN A 177 21.51 -11.37 -7.23
C GLN A 177 20.91 -12.76 -6.98
N LYS A 178 20.40 -13.04 -5.78
CA LYS A 178 20.02 -14.39 -5.34
C LYS A 178 18.53 -14.53 -5.05
N HIS A 179 17.91 -13.53 -4.42
CA HIS A 179 16.49 -13.59 -4.04
C HIS A 179 15.58 -13.52 -5.27
N PRO A 180 14.53 -14.36 -5.40
CA PRO A 180 13.61 -14.33 -6.55
C PRO A 180 13.03 -12.93 -6.83
N THR A 181 12.46 -12.28 -5.82
CA THR A 181 11.96 -10.89 -5.93
C THR A 181 13.07 -9.89 -6.24
N GLY A 182 14.27 -10.09 -5.67
CA GLY A 182 15.42 -9.24 -5.95
C GLY A 182 15.82 -9.28 -7.41
N LYS A 183 15.93 -10.48 -8.00
CA LYS A 183 16.23 -10.66 -9.43
C LYS A 183 15.16 -10.00 -10.32
N ASN A 184 13.89 -10.20 -10.00
CA ASN A 184 12.78 -9.66 -10.79
C ASN A 184 12.80 -8.12 -10.87
N TYR A 185 13.20 -7.44 -9.78
CA TYR A 185 13.19 -5.99 -9.68
C TYR A 185 14.58 -5.34 -9.68
N ALA A 186 15.67 -6.10 -9.84
CA ALA A 186 17.05 -5.59 -9.78
C ALA A 186 17.32 -4.42 -10.74
N HIS A 187 16.70 -4.46 -11.92
CA HIS A 187 16.79 -3.41 -12.93
C HIS A 187 16.35 -2.02 -12.42
N LEU A 188 15.53 -1.94 -11.36
CA LEU A 188 15.09 -0.67 -10.77
C LEU A 188 16.19 0.04 -9.95
N LEU A 189 17.21 -0.71 -9.50
CA LEU A 189 18.36 -0.17 -8.77
C LEU A 189 19.68 -0.36 -9.55
N ALA A 190 19.61 -0.79 -10.81
CA ALA A 190 20.78 -1.00 -11.65
C ALA A 190 21.60 0.28 -11.80
N GLY A 191 22.92 0.16 -11.64
CA GLY A 191 23.87 1.28 -11.74
C GLY A 191 23.86 2.25 -10.56
N LYS A 192 23.04 2.04 -9.53
CA LYS A 192 23.03 2.88 -8.32
C LYS A 192 24.11 2.44 -7.34
N GLN A 193 24.86 3.39 -6.80
CA GLN A 193 25.90 3.13 -5.79
C GLN A 193 25.33 2.90 -4.39
N LYS A 194 24.11 3.37 -4.12
CA LYS A 194 23.40 3.21 -2.85
C LYS A 194 21.97 2.75 -3.11
N PHE A 195 21.40 1.99 -2.18
CA PHE A 195 20.02 1.53 -2.25
C PHE A 195 19.19 2.14 -1.13
N PRO A 196 17.93 2.53 -1.42
CA PRO A 196 17.08 3.16 -0.43
C PRO A 196 16.53 2.10 0.53
N ILE A 197 16.41 2.46 1.81
CA ILE A 197 15.92 1.59 2.87
C ILE A 197 15.09 2.37 3.87
N PHE A 198 14.06 1.72 4.40
CA PHE A 198 13.36 2.16 5.61
C PHE A 198 13.93 1.45 6.82
N ILE A 199 14.21 2.19 7.88
CA ILE A 199 14.81 1.68 9.12
C ILE A 199 14.09 2.29 10.31
N ASP A 200 13.85 1.49 11.34
CA ASP A 200 13.23 1.94 12.58
C ASP A 200 14.22 2.59 13.57
N ALA A 201 13.73 3.02 14.72
CA ALA A 201 14.54 3.63 15.77
C ALA A 201 15.57 2.67 16.39
N ASP A 202 15.29 1.35 16.38
CA ASP A 202 16.18 0.28 16.87
C ASP A 202 17.15 -0.22 15.78
N LYS A 203 17.19 0.45 14.62
CA LYS A 203 18.06 0.13 13.48
C LYS A 203 17.68 -1.14 12.71
N ASN A 204 16.48 -1.68 12.92
CA ASN A 204 15.95 -2.77 12.12
C ASN A 204 15.53 -2.26 10.74
N ILE A 205 15.98 -2.95 9.68
CA ILE A 205 15.55 -2.65 8.31
C ILE A 205 14.13 -3.18 8.10
N LEU A 206 13.24 -2.27 7.70
CA LEU A 206 11.85 -2.58 7.32
C LEU A 206 11.79 -3.12 5.89
N SER A 207 12.50 -2.46 4.98
CA SER A 207 12.51 -2.79 3.57
C SER A 207 13.68 -2.14 2.84
N MET A 208 13.91 -2.65 1.63
CA MET A 208 14.76 -2.03 0.61
C MET A 208 13.89 -1.71 -0.62
N PRO A 209 13.20 -0.56 -0.66
CA PRO A 209 12.38 -0.18 -1.80
C PRO A 209 13.19 -0.07 -3.11
N PRO A 210 12.58 -0.25 -4.28
CA PRO A 210 11.27 -0.85 -4.54
C PRO A 210 11.28 -2.39 -4.52
N ILE A 211 12.29 -3.02 -3.90
CA ILE A 211 12.61 -4.42 -4.10
C ILE A 211 11.81 -5.34 -3.17
N ILE A 212 12.06 -5.27 -1.86
CA ILE A 212 11.52 -6.27 -0.92
C ILE A 212 11.43 -5.73 0.52
N ASN A 213 10.47 -6.27 1.26
CA ASN A 213 10.32 -6.05 2.70
C ASN A 213 11.13 -7.06 3.51
N SER A 214 11.35 -6.77 4.79
CA SER A 214 11.94 -7.70 5.75
C SER A 214 10.95 -8.77 6.18
N GLN A 215 11.45 -10.00 6.36
CA GLN A 215 10.69 -11.12 6.91
C GLN A 215 10.23 -10.83 8.35
N LEU A 216 11.06 -10.12 9.12
CA LEU A 216 10.81 -9.89 10.54
C LEU A 216 9.76 -8.80 10.76
N THR A 217 9.84 -7.71 10.02
CA THR A 217 9.07 -6.49 10.27
C THR A 217 8.02 -6.18 9.19
N GLY A 218 8.05 -6.88 8.05
CA GLY A 218 7.20 -6.56 6.88
C GLY A 218 6.04 -7.50 6.60
N LYS A 219 5.83 -8.54 7.43
CA LYS A 219 4.75 -9.51 7.25
C LYS A 219 3.55 -9.19 8.14
N ILE A 220 2.47 -8.73 7.52
CA ILE A 220 1.14 -8.61 8.15
C ILE A 220 0.51 -9.98 8.42
N THR A 221 -0.20 -10.08 9.54
CA THR A 221 -0.92 -11.29 9.97
C THR A 221 -2.30 -10.91 10.51
N TYR A 222 -3.15 -11.89 10.80
CA TYR A 222 -4.46 -11.66 11.44
C TYR A 222 -4.35 -11.02 12.84
N GLU A 223 -3.18 -11.09 13.47
CA GLU A 223 -2.90 -10.46 14.76
C GLU A 223 -2.55 -8.98 14.63
N THR A 224 -2.18 -8.52 13.43
CA THR A 224 -1.84 -7.13 13.16
C THR A 224 -3.08 -6.25 13.28
N LYS A 225 -3.02 -5.27 14.19
CA LYS A 225 -4.11 -4.30 14.45
C LYS A 225 -3.76 -2.93 13.93
N ASP A 226 -2.49 -2.58 14.02
CA ASP A 226 -1.99 -1.28 13.60
C ASP A 226 -0.96 -1.47 12.49
N VAL A 227 -0.99 -0.62 11.48
CA VAL A 227 -0.05 -0.69 10.36
C VAL A 227 0.59 0.66 10.08
N PHE A 228 1.90 0.64 9.83
CA PHE A 228 2.61 1.72 9.18
C PHE A 228 2.60 1.47 7.66
N ILE A 229 2.24 2.48 6.89
CA ILE A 229 2.19 2.43 5.44
C ILE A 229 3.18 3.45 4.89
N GLU A 230 3.99 3.04 3.93
CA GLU A 230 4.83 3.93 3.14
C GLU A 230 4.50 3.77 1.66
N CYS A 231 4.60 4.87 0.92
CA CYS A 231 4.61 4.88 -0.53
C CYS A 231 5.74 5.79 -1.01
N SER A 232 6.81 5.19 -1.54
CA SER A 232 8.03 5.88 -1.98
C SER A 232 8.20 5.86 -3.48
N GLY A 233 8.86 6.86 -4.05
CA GLY A 233 9.04 6.98 -5.51
C GLY A 233 9.64 8.31 -5.95
N PHE A 234 9.32 8.69 -7.19
CA PHE A 234 9.90 9.86 -7.86
C PHE A 234 8.94 11.05 -8.03
N ASP A 235 7.64 10.85 -7.80
CA ASP A 235 6.61 11.86 -8.00
C ASP A 235 5.70 11.93 -6.77
N PHE A 236 5.88 12.98 -5.97
CA PHE A 236 5.18 13.14 -4.69
C PHE A 236 3.65 13.13 -4.82
N GLU A 237 3.09 13.70 -5.89
CA GLU A 237 1.64 13.76 -6.08
C GLU A 237 1.04 12.40 -6.43
N ILE A 238 1.77 11.59 -7.20
CA ILE A 238 1.39 10.20 -7.45
C ILE A 238 1.44 9.39 -6.14
N LEU A 239 2.46 9.60 -5.31
CA LEU A 239 2.57 8.93 -4.01
C LEU A 239 1.43 9.32 -3.08
N LYS A 240 1.09 10.61 -2.98
CA LYS A 240 -0.06 11.12 -2.21
C LYS A 240 -1.35 10.43 -2.62
N LYS A 241 -1.66 10.40 -3.92
CA LYS A 241 -2.88 9.76 -4.44
C LYS A 241 -2.91 8.27 -4.11
N CYS A 242 -1.79 7.59 -4.27
CA CYS A 242 -1.65 6.17 -3.97
C CYS A 242 -1.84 5.88 -2.46
N LEU A 243 -1.23 6.68 -1.59
CA LEU A 243 -1.42 6.58 -0.14
C LEU A 243 -2.88 6.84 0.23
N ASN A 244 -3.50 7.88 -0.36
CA ASN A 244 -4.90 8.23 -0.12
C ASN A 244 -5.86 7.08 -0.46
N ILE A 245 -5.62 6.36 -1.55
CA ILE A 245 -6.39 5.16 -1.90
C ILE A 245 -6.26 4.09 -0.80
N LEU A 246 -5.04 3.78 -0.36
CA LEU A 246 -4.80 2.76 0.66
C LEU A 246 -5.42 3.12 2.01
N VAL A 247 -5.21 4.35 2.50
CA VAL A 247 -5.72 4.76 3.82
C VAL A 247 -7.23 4.86 3.83
N THR A 248 -7.88 5.26 2.72
CA THR A 248 -9.35 5.30 2.63
C THR A 248 -9.94 3.90 2.50
N THR A 249 -9.28 2.97 1.79
CA THR A 249 -9.65 1.55 1.77
C THR A 249 -9.56 0.94 3.16
N MET A 250 -8.47 1.17 3.90
CA MET A 250 -8.32 0.66 5.27
C MET A 250 -9.28 1.33 6.27
N ALA A 251 -9.61 2.61 6.07
CA ALA A 251 -10.65 3.26 6.87
C ALA A 251 -12.04 2.67 6.62
N ASP A 252 -12.33 2.25 5.39
CA ASP A 252 -13.57 1.52 5.08
C ASP A 252 -13.62 0.12 5.72
N MET A 253 -12.46 -0.47 6.02
CA MET A 253 -12.33 -1.69 6.85
C MET A 253 -12.46 -1.42 8.37
N GLY A 254 -12.66 -0.16 8.77
CA GLY A 254 -12.82 0.27 10.17
C GLY A 254 -11.56 0.84 10.82
N GLY A 255 -10.47 0.99 10.06
CA GLY A 255 -9.22 1.57 10.57
C GLY A 255 -9.30 3.08 10.82
N GLN A 256 -8.53 3.56 11.80
CA GLN A 256 -8.40 4.98 12.12
C GLN A 256 -7.14 5.55 11.48
N ILE A 257 -7.28 6.61 10.68
CA ILE A 257 -6.16 7.21 9.96
C ILE A 257 -5.42 8.20 10.88
N TYR A 258 -4.11 8.01 11.01
CA TYR A 258 -3.19 8.93 11.65
C TYR A 258 -2.20 9.48 10.63
N GLN A 259 -2.05 10.80 10.66
CA GLN A 259 -1.06 11.49 9.86
C GLN A 259 0.36 11.26 10.40
N MET A 260 1.34 11.38 9.52
CA MET A 260 2.77 11.32 9.78
C MET A 260 3.42 12.65 9.39
N GLU A 261 4.36 13.13 10.22
CA GLU A 261 5.26 14.24 9.86
C GLU A 261 6.46 13.70 9.07
N LEU A 262 6.60 14.14 7.83
CA LEU A 262 7.72 13.84 6.95
C LEU A 262 8.74 14.98 7.06
N ASP A 263 9.94 14.68 7.53
CA ASP A 263 11.02 15.65 7.71
C ASP A 263 12.09 15.50 6.62
N TYR A 264 12.03 16.37 5.61
CA TYR A 264 13.02 16.48 4.55
C TYR A 264 14.10 17.51 4.95
N ASN A 265 15.02 17.12 5.84
CA ASN A 265 16.11 17.96 6.35
C ASN A 265 15.63 19.35 6.84
N GLY A 266 14.61 19.37 7.70
CA GLY A 266 14.01 20.59 8.26
C GLY A 266 12.76 21.07 7.53
N LYS A 267 12.52 20.63 6.29
CA LYS A 267 11.27 20.90 5.57
C LYS A 267 10.22 19.85 5.93
N LYS A 268 9.25 20.25 6.75
CA LYS A 268 8.17 19.39 7.21
C LYS A 268 7.01 19.31 6.21
N GLN A 269 6.48 18.11 6.03
CA GLN A 269 5.23 17.85 5.33
C GLN A 269 4.37 16.89 6.15
N ILE A 270 3.06 16.93 5.97
CA ILE A 270 2.13 16.05 6.69
C ILE A 270 1.37 15.21 5.66
N THR A 271 1.34 13.89 5.86
CA THR A 271 0.58 12.94 5.03
C THR A 271 -0.21 11.96 5.91
N PRO A 272 -1.35 11.43 5.46
CA PRO A 272 -2.04 11.76 4.22
C PRO A 272 -2.77 13.11 4.31
N ASP A 273 -3.18 13.59 3.14
CA ASP A 273 -3.99 14.79 2.96
C ASP A 273 -5.19 14.40 2.09
N LEU A 274 -6.38 14.44 2.70
CA LEU A 274 -7.65 14.02 2.10
C LEU A 274 -8.56 15.21 1.79
N THR A 275 -7.98 16.41 1.66
CA THR A 275 -8.72 17.59 1.22
C THR A 275 -9.20 17.39 -0.22
N PRO A 276 -10.49 17.61 -0.53
CA PRO A 276 -11.04 17.44 -1.88
C PRO A 276 -10.43 18.36 -2.94
#